data_AF-A0A2V8YNM3-F1
#
_entry.id   AF-A0A2V8YNM3-F1
#
_cell.length_a   1.000
_cell.length_b   1.000
_cell.length_c   1.000
_cell.angle_alpha   90.00
_cell.angle_beta   90.00
_cell.angle_gamma   90.00
#
_symmetry.space_group_name_H-M   'P 1'
#
loop_
_entity.id
_entity.type
_entity.pdbx_description
1 polymer ?
#
loop_
_entity_poly.entity_id
_entity_poly.type
_entity_poly.pdbx_seq_one_letter_code
_entity_poly.pdbx_strand_id
1 'polypeptide(L)'
;MRPSRQAVPYRLGIFAPAFRFAIPALLVLSGCQKQETPSTQATQQTPVSTIRVTPATDGLLVQTSTAEFVLFPSGYLKASLAGKRAPSTLDDPATQPGQLLTVAHHPVSDFSLDLARAQVSEAQGKLGRAGKRIELHASSPSSALDETLLLEFYDDFPGLALMSASFRNTGQKDVSLDAVTLQRHRFNATQADAAAAHNQIRTFQGSSLKWGKDETFAMPAKFSQQNPFGAPVETKDGLGRVGGGIPVIAFWTAHIGEAVGHLETVPLVLSIPVETTSD
;
A
#
# COMPACT_ATOMS: atom_id res chain seq x y z
N MET A 1 41.14 19.50 -19.82
CA MET A 1 41.28 18.71 -21.05
C MET A 1 39.97 17.97 -21.31
N ARG A 2 39.25 18.31 -22.37
CA ARG A 2 38.01 17.64 -22.82
C ARG A 2 38.38 16.44 -23.71
N PRO A 3 37.72 15.28 -23.60
CA PRO A 3 37.78 14.28 -24.67
C PRO A 3 36.67 14.53 -25.70
N SER A 4 37.06 14.45 -26.97
CA SER A 4 36.23 14.68 -28.16
C SER A 4 35.29 13.51 -28.43
N ARG A 5 34.02 13.80 -28.72
CA ARG A 5 33.07 12.86 -29.33
C ARG A 5 33.29 12.84 -30.85
N GLN A 6 33.63 11.67 -31.41
CA GLN A 6 33.58 11.44 -32.85
C GLN A 6 32.20 10.87 -33.21
N ALA A 7 31.54 11.50 -34.18
CA ALA A 7 30.29 11.06 -34.77
C ALA A 7 30.59 10.30 -36.08
N VAL A 8 29.96 9.14 -36.25
CA VAL A 8 30.01 8.33 -37.47
C VAL A 8 28.71 8.56 -38.25
N PRO A 9 28.72 8.96 -39.53
CA PRO A 9 27.51 9.11 -40.32
C PRO A 9 27.17 7.80 -41.05
N TYR A 10 25.94 7.31 -40.88
CA TYR A 10 25.38 6.27 -41.74
C TYR A 10 24.58 6.94 -42.88
N ARG A 11 25.05 6.76 -44.13
CA ARG A 11 24.26 6.97 -45.35
C ARG A 11 23.91 5.59 -45.91
N LEU A 12 22.62 5.29 -46.06
CA LEU A 12 22.17 4.12 -46.80
C LEU A 12 21.50 4.60 -48.10
N GLY A 13 22.12 4.25 -49.23
CA GLY A 13 21.71 4.62 -50.57
C GLY A 13 20.58 3.73 -51.10
N ILE A 14 19.67 4.36 -51.84
CA ILE A 14 18.59 3.72 -52.59
C ILE A 14 19.17 3.22 -53.91
N PHE A 15 19.04 1.91 -54.18
CA PHE A 15 19.28 1.34 -55.51
C PHE A 15 18.04 0.57 -55.96
N ALA A 16 17.42 1.05 -57.04
CA ALA A 16 16.43 0.32 -57.81
C ALA A 16 17.13 -0.35 -59.01
N PRO A 17 16.65 -1.52 -59.43
CA PRO A 17 16.60 -1.81 -60.85
C PRO A 17 15.22 -2.30 -61.28
N ALA A 18 14.76 -1.72 -62.39
CA ALA A 18 13.62 -2.19 -63.14
C ALA A 18 14.04 -3.41 -63.98
N PHE A 19 13.22 -4.47 -63.95
CA PHE A 19 13.18 -5.44 -65.05
C PHE A 19 11.74 -5.85 -65.28
N ARG A 20 11.27 -5.62 -66.51
CA ARG A 20 9.96 -6.04 -67.01
C ARG A 20 10.11 -7.41 -67.68
N PHE A 21 9.29 -8.37 -67.29
CA PHE A 21 8.84 -9.44 -68.17
C PHE A 21 7.36 -9.69 -67.92
N ALA A 22 6.63 -9.97 -69.00
CA ALA A 22 5.18 -10.04 -69.06
C ALA A 22 4.69 -11.49 -69.31
N ILE A 23 3.39 -11.70 -69.03
CA ILE A 23 2.46 -12.74 -69.54
C ILE A 23 2.40 -14.05 -68.72
N PRO A 24 1.23 -14.73 -68.53
CA PRO A 24 -0.19 -14.34 -68.55
C PRO A 24 -0.97 -14.72 -67.27
N ALA A 25 -2.24 -14.31 -67.26
CA ALA A 25 -3.27 -14.57 -66.26
C ALA A 25 -3.69 -16.04 -66.12
N LEU A 26 -3.98 -16.46 -64.87
CA LEU A 26 -5.02 -17.45 -64.57
C LEU A 26 -5.84 -16.93 -63.36
N LEU A 27 -7.11 -16.62 -63.63
CA LEU A 27 -8.15 -16.34 -62.65
C LEU A 27 -8.58 -17.64 -61.98
N VAL A 28 -8.52 -17.70 -60.65
CA VAL A 28 -9.42 -18.56 -59.86
C VAL A 28 -9.94 -17.71 -58.69
N LEU A 29 -11.21 -17.29 -58.84
CA LEU A 29 -11.99 -16.71 -57.76
C LEU A 29 -12.33 -17.82 -56.77
N SER A 30 -11.77 -17.77 -55.57
CA SER A 30 -12.32 -18.47 -54.40
C SER A 30 -12.62 -17.42 -53.34
N GLY A 31 -13.79 -16.80 -53.49
CA GLY A 31 -14.38 -15.96 -52.46
C GLY A 31 -14.91 -16.85 -51.33
N CYS A 32 -14.12 -17.01 -50.27
CA CYS A 32 -14.67 -17.36 -48.97
C CYS A 32 -15.27 -16.08 -48.37
N GLN A 33 -16.60 -15.94 -48.46
CA GLN A 33 -17.34 -15.01 -47.62
C GLN A 33 -17.08 -15.39 -46.16
N LYS A 34 -16.23 -14.63 -45.49
CA LYS A 34 -16.10 -14.69 -44.04
C LYS A 34 -17.40 -14.14 -43.48
N GLN A 35 -18.31 -15.02 -43.08
CA GLN A 35 -19.46 -14.65 -42.26
C GLN A 35 -18.89 -14.00 -40.99
N GLU A 36 -19.00 -12.68 -40.90
CA GLU A 36 -18.87 -11.98 -39.64
C GLU A 36 -19.95 -12.55 -38.72
N THR A 37 -19.51 -13.42 -37.81
CA THR A 37 -20.33 -13.82 -36.68
C THR A 37 -20.64 -12.53 -35.93
N PRO A 38 -21.92 -12.20 -35.65
CA PRO A 38 -22.24 -11.06 -34.81
C PRO A 38 -21.54 -11.29 -33.49
N SER A 39 -20.53 -10.49 -33.18
CA SER A 39 -19.97 -10.42 -31.85
C SER A 39 -21.13 -10.00 -30.97
N THR A 40 -21.71 -10.95 -30.24
CA THR A 40 -22.59 -10.63 -29.13
C THR A 40 -21.73 -9.78 -28.21
N GLN A 41 -21.91 -8.46 -28.25
CA GLN A 41 -21.43 -7.59 -27.20
C GLN A 41 -22.17 -8.06 -25.96
N ALA A 42 -21.56 -8.99 -25.22
CA ALA A 42 -21.91 -9.19 -23.84
C ALA A 42 -21.77 -7.80 -23.22
N THR A 43 -22.88 -7.22 -22.82
CA THR A 43 -22.90 -6.08 -21.92
C THR A 43 -22.05 -6.49 -20.73
N GLN A 44 -20.78 -6.08 -20.72
CA GLN A 44 -19.93 -6.19 -19.54
C GLN A 44 -20.60 -5.31 -18.49
N GLN A 45 -21.46 -5.93 -17.68
CA GLN A 45 -21.99 -5.30 -16.49
C GLN A 45 -20.78 -4.91 -15.65
N THR A 46 -20.65 -3.62 -15.36
CA THR A 46 -19.63 -3.12 -14.44
C THR A 46 -19.74 -3.93 -13.14
N PRO A 47 -18.68 -4.62 -12.71
CA PRO A 47 -18.73 -5.44 -11.51
C PRO A 47 -19.13 -4.57 -10.32
N VAL A 48 -20.15 -5.00 -9.57
CA VAL A 48 -20.63 -4.29 -8.37
C VAL A 48 -19.89 -4.85 -7.16
N SER A 49 -19.29 -3.96 -6.36
CA SER A 49 -18.57 -4.37 -5.16
C SER A 49 -19.49 -4.99 -4.10
N THR A 50 -19.01 -6.04 -3.43
CA THR A 50 -19.69 -6.70 -2.30
C THR A 50 -19.29 -6.12 -0.93
N ILE A 51 -18.32 -5.21 -0.93
CA ILE A 51 -17.78 -4.58 0.28
C ILE A 51 -18.83 -3.69 0.92
N ARG A 52 -19.02 -3.85 2.23
CA ARG A 52 -19.97 -3.06 3.03
C ARG A 52 -19.23 -2.05 3.89
N VAL A 53 -19.75 -0.83 3.95
CA VAL A 53 -19.26 0.23 4.82
C VAL A 53 -20.41 0.65 5.72
N THR A 54 -20.24 0.54 7.03
CA THR A 54 -21.30 0.81 8.01
C THR A 54 -20.73 1.53 9.23
N PRO A 55 -21.46 2.50 9.81
CA PRO A 55 -21.10 3.04 11.12
C PRO A 55 -21.08 1.93 12.18
N ALA A 56 -20.11 1.98 13.09
CA ALA A 56 -20.00 1.14 14.29
C ALA A 56 -19.92 2.04 15.53
N THR A 57 -20.04 1.45 16.73
CA THR A 57 -20.04 2.19 18.00
C THR A 57 -18.82 3.10 18.16
N ASP A 58 -17.64 2.58 17.79
CA ASP A 58 -16.35 3.25 18.03
C ASP A 58 -15.63 3.64 16.73
N GLY A 59 -16.26 3.48 15.56
CA GLY A 59 -15.57 3.68 14.29
C GLY A 59 -16.41 3.46 13.05
N LEU A 60 -15.75 3.44 11.90
CA LEU A 60 -16.34 3.06 10.62
C LEU A 60 -15.92 1.63 10.27
N LEU A 61 -16.88 0.71 10.24
CA LEU A 61 -16.66 -0.69 9.91
C LEU A 61 -16.72 -0.90 8.39
N VAL A 62 -15.68 -1.53 7.84
CA VAL A 62 -15.62 -2.00 6.47
C VAL A 62 -15.51 -3.52 6.48
N GLN A 63 -16.45 -4.20 5.83
CA GLN A 63 -16.48 -5.66 5.73
C GLN A 63 -16.23 -6.10 4.29
N THR A 64 -15.27 -6.99 4.11
CA THR A 64 -14.99 -7.68 2.85
C THR A 64 -15.41 -9.16 2.96
N SER A 65 -15.12 -9.96 1.94
CA SER A 65 -15.38 -11.41 1.98
C SER A 65 -14.45 -12.18 2.92
N THR A 66 -13.31 -11.60 3.34
CA THR A 66 -12.31 -12.30 4.17
C THR A 66 -11.84 -11.52 5.40
N ALA A 67 -12.13 -10.22 5.50
CA ALA A 67 -11.63 -9.37 6.56
C ALA A 67 -12.65 -8.30 6.99
N GLU A 68 -12.43 -7.79 8.19
CA GLU A 68 -13.11 -6.63 8.75
C GLU A 68 -12.06 -5.58 9.09
N PHE A 69 -12.37 -4.32 8.80
CA PHE A 69 -11.54 -3.19 9.15
C PHE A 69 -12.36 -2.17 9.93
N VAL A 70 -11.83 -1.70 11.05
CA VAL A 70 -12.47 -0.65 11.86
C VAL A 70 -11.56 0.56 11.88
N LEU A 71 -12.01 1.64 11.24
CA LEU A 71 -11.34 2.94 11.29
C LEU A 71 -11.85 3.72 12.50
N PHE A 72 -10.95 4.05 13.42
CA PHE A 72 -11.24 4.89 14.58
C PHE A 72 -11.09 6.38 14.24
N PRO A 73 -11.73 7.30 15.00
CA PRO A 73 -11.53 8.74 14.83
C PRO A 73 -10.07 9.19 14.94
N SER A 74 -9.24 8.44 15.67
CA SER A 74 -7.79 8.67 15.83
C SER A 74 -6.93 8.32 14.61
N GLY A 75 -7.57 7.88 13.51
CA GLY A 75 -6.90 7.39 12.32
C GLY A 75 -6.35 5.97 12.42
N TYR A 76 -6.52 5.27 13.55
CA TYR A 76 -6.11 3.87 13.67
C TYR A 76 -7.03 3.00 12.80
N LEU A 77 -6.45 2.18 11.93
CA LEU A 77 -7.21 1.20 11.14
C LEU A 77 -6.93 -0.20 11.67
N LYS A 78 -7.82 -0.71 12.51
CA LYS A 78 -7.71 -2.07 13.02
C LYS A 78 -8.14 -3.06 11.96
N ALA A 79 -7.30 -4.05 11.67
CA ALA A 79 -7.64 -5.16 10.79
C ALA A 79 -8.04 -6.41 11.57
N SER A 80 -8.89 -7.24 11.01
CA SER A 80 -9.25 -8.55 11.56
C SER A 80 -9.61 -9.50 10.42
N LEU A 81 -9.18 -10.76 10.50
CA LEU A 81 -9.68 -11.79 9.59
C LEU A 81 -11.10 -12.18 9.98
N ALA A 82 -12.00 -12.19 9.00
CA ALA A 82 -13.37 -12.63 9.18
C ALA A 82 -13.38 -14.13 9.52
N GLY A 83 -14.16 -14.50 10.54
CA GLY A 83 -14.28 -15.89 11.00
C GLY A 83 -15.72 -16.35 11.09
N LYS A 84 -15.93 -17.67 11.12
CA LYS A 84 -17.28 -18.27 11.21
C LYS A 84 -18.02 -17.97 12.52
N ARG A 85 -17.27 -17.71 13.60
CA ARG A 85 -17.82 -17.42 14.94
C ARG A 85 -17.59 -15.97 15.34
N ALA A 86 -16.35 -15.51 15.18
CA ALA A 86 -15.93 -14.15 15.49
C ALA A 86 -14.72 -13.80 14.62
N PRO A 87 -14.47 -12.50 14.37
CA PRO A 87 -13.21 -12.05 13.78
C PRO A 87 -12.02 -12.40 14.66
N SER A 88 -10.85 -12.55 14.05
CA SER A 88 -9.57 -12.78 14.74
C SER A 88 -8.55 -11.74 14.33
N THR A 89 -7.64 -11.36 15.23
CA THR A 89 -6.66 -10.30 14.95
C THR A 89 -5.44 -10.39 15.87
N LEU A 90 -4.37 -9.68 15.51
CA LEU A 90 -3.26 -9.34 16.39
C LEU A 90 -3.37 -7.91 16.94
N ASP A 91 -4.17 -7.04 16.30
CA ASP A 91 -4.29 -5.63 16.65
C ASP A 91 -4.92 -5.44 18.03
N ASP A 92 -4.15 -4.77 18.89
CA ASP A 92 -4.52 -4.33 20.22
C ASP A 92 -4.25 -2.82 20.35
N PRO A 93 -5.07 -1.96 19.69
CA PRO A 93 -4.83 -0.52 19.58
C PRO A 93 -4.68 0.18 20.95
N ALA A 94 -5.27 -0.37 22.02
CA ALA A 94 -5.36 0.27 23.32
C ALA A 94 -5.82 1.74 23.19
N THR A 95 -4.99 2.70 23.59
CA THR A 95 -5.24 4.15 23.45
C THR A 95 -4.31 4.82 22.44
N GLN A 96 -3.62 4.04 21.59
CA GLN A 96 -2.64 4.58 20.66
C GLN A 96 -3.33 5.38 19.54
N PRO A 97 -2.80 6.56 19.18
CA PRO A 97 -3.21 7.22 17.96
C PRO A 97 -2.75 6.40 16.76
N GLY A 98 -3.57 6.32 15.71
CA GLY A 98 -3.18 5.66 14.46
C GLY A 98 -2.24 6.52 13.62
N GLN A 99 -2.36 7.84 13.75
CA GLN A 99 -1.58 8.81 13.00
C GLN A 99 -0.74 9.70 13.92
N LEU A 100 0.45 10.03 13.46
CA LEU A 100 1.34 10.97 14.13
C LEU A 100 2.12 11.77 13.09
N LEU A 101 1.98 13.10 13.14
CA LEU A 101 2.80 14.02 12.38
C LEU A 101 3.88 14.61 13.29
N THR A 102 5.01 15.00 12.69
CA THR A 102 5.99 15.87 13.34
C THR A 102 6.04 17.18 12.57
N VAL A 103 5.62 18.27 13.21
CA VAL A 103 5.55 19.61 12.62
C VAL A 103 6.49 20.52 13.40
N ALA A 104 7.50 21.07 12.73
CA ALA A 104 8.55 21.89 13.35
C ALA A 104 9.11 21.25 14.65
N HIS A 105 9.43 19.96 14.57
CA HIS A 105 9.93 19.10 15.66
C HIS A 105 8.95 18.81 16.80
N HIS A 106 7.69 19.19 16.65
CA HIS A 106 6.64 18.92 17.63
C HIS A 106 5.70 17.81 17.15
N PRO A 107 5.37 16.82 18.00
CA PRO A 107 4.39 15.80 17.66
C PRO A 107 2.99 16.41 17.56
N VAL A 108 2.24 16.03 16.52
CA VAL A 108 0.86 16.41 16.26
C VAL A 108 0.05 15.14 16.04
N SER A 109 -0.88 14.85 16.93
CA SER A 109 -1.74 13.66 16.90
C SER A 109 -3.19 13.97 17.29
N ASP A 110 -3.60 15.22 17.13
CA ASP A 110 -4.92 15.76 17.49
C ASP A 110 -5.87 15.84 16.28
N PHE A 111 -5.53 15.15 15.18
CA PHE A 111 -6.46 14.90 14.09
C PHE A 111 -7.59 13.97 14.58
N SER A 112 -8.82 14.37 14.31
CA SER A 112 -10.01 13.57 14.60
C SER A 112 -10.86 13.49 13.34
N LEU A 113 -10.98 12.29 12.79
CA LEU A 113 -11.72 12.04 11.55
C LEU A 113 -13.23 12.19 11.77
N ASP A 114 -13.89 12.97 10.91
CA ASP A 114 -15.35 13.08 10.87
C ASP A 114 -15.96 11.86 10.18
N LEU A 115 -16.08 10.76 10.93
CA LEU A 115 -16.61 9.49 10.42
C LEU A 115 -18.09 9.60 9.99
N ALA A 116 -18.85 10.52 10.58
CA ALA A 116 -20.26 10.72 10.25
C ALA A 116 -20.46 11.35 8.86
N ARG A 117 -19.44 12.03 8.35
CA ARG A 117 -19.40 12.63 7.00
C ARG A 117 -18.54 11.85 6.02
N ALA A 118 -18.18 10.60 6.34
CA ALA A 118 -17.43 9.74 5.44
C ALA A 118 -18.15 9.62 4.08
N GLN A 119 -17.44 9.93 3.01
CA GLN A 119 -17.95 9.85 1.64
C GLN A 119 -17.58 8.49 1.05
N VAL A 120 -18.57 7.65 0.79
CA VAL A 120 -18.37 6.32 0.21
C VAL A 120 -18.72 6.34 -1.28
N SER A 121 -17.81 5.84 -2.10
CA SER A 121 -17.96 5.72 -3.56
C SER A 121 -17.33 4.42 -4.07
N GLU A 122 -17.39 4.13 -5.36
CA GLU A 122 -16.64 3.02 -5.95
C GLU A 122 -15.13 3.31 -5.95
N ALA A 123 -14.31 2.27 -5.79
CA ALA A 123 -12.86 2.38 -5.91
C ALA A 123 -12.46 2.95 -7.28
N GLN A 124 -11.41 3.78 -7.29
CA GLN A 124 -10.91 4.47 -8.48
C GLN A 124 -9.53 3.97 -8.92
N GLY A 125 -8.76 3.39 -8.00
CA GLY A 125 -7.48 2.78 -8.34
C GLY A 125 -7.66 1.50 -9.17
N LYS A 126 -6.53 1.02 -9.70
CA LYS A 126 -6.49 -0.05 -10.71
C LYS A 126 -6.14 -1.41 -10.13
N LEU A 127 -6.18 -1.57 -8.80
CA LEU A 127 -5.73 -2.79 -8.15
C LEU A 127 -6.70 -3.95 -8.41
N GLY A 128 -8.00 -3.71 -8.30
CA GLY A 128 -9.06 -4.71 -8.57
C GLY A 128 -10.14 -4.19 -9.51
N ARG A 129 -11.04 -5.10 -9.91
CA ARG A 129 -12.14 -4.83 -10.86
C ARG A 129 -13.32 -4.07 -10.25
N ALA A 130 -13.54 -4.23 -8.94
CA ALA A 130 -14.53 -3.54 -8.14
C ALA A 130 -14.00 -3.34 -6.72
N GLY A 131 -14.56 -2.35 -6.04
CA GLY A 131 -14.15 -2.00 -4.70
C GLY A 131 -14.89 -0.78 -4.16
N LYS A 132 -14.57 -0.37 -2.94
CA LYS A 132 -15.08 0.86 -2.32
C LYS A 132 -13.94 1.81 -2.01
N ARG A 133 -14.23 3.09 -2.23
CA ARG A 133 -13.42 4.24 -1.82
C ARG A 133 -14.13 4.96 -0.69
N ILE A 134 -13.41 5.29 0.36
CA ILE A 134 -13.91 6.07 1.49
C ILE A 134 -13.01 7.29 1.67
N GLU A 135 -13.61 8.48 1.60
CA GLU A 135 -12.92 9.74 1.83
C GLU A 135 -13.42 10.37 3.13
N LEU A 136 -12.48 10.77 3.99
CA LEU A 136 -12.73 11.38 5.28
C LEU A 136 -11.89 12.64 5.44
N HIS A 137 -12.35 13.54 6.30
CA HIS A 137 -11.63 14.77 6.62
C HIS A 137 -11.40 14.89 8.13
N ALA A 138 -10.26 15.49 8.47
CA ALA A 138 -9.94 15.93 9.82
C ALA A 138 -9.27 17.30 9.75
N SER A 139 -9.28 18.02 10.86
CA SER A 139 -8.46 19.22 11.05
C SER A 139 -7.71 19.07 12.36
N SER A 140 -6.47 19.53 12.41
CA SER A 140 -5.69 19.60 13.64
C SER A 140 -5.80 20.99 14.26
N PRO A 141 -6.39 21.12 15.48
CA PRO A 141 -6.45 22.39 16.20
C PRO A 141 -5.08 23.02 16.47
N SER A 142 -4.02 22.20 16.62
CA SER A 142 -2.68 22.67 16.97
C SER A 142 -1.77 23.02 15.79
N SER A 143 -2.04 22.55 14.56
CA SER A 143 -1.09 22.66 13.44
C SER A 143 -1.56 23.44 12.20
N ALA A 144 -2.79 23.97 12.19
CA ALA A 144 -3.40 24.63 11.02
C ALA A 144 -3.31 23.76 9.75
N LEU A 145 -3.42 22.45 9.93
CA LEU A 145 -3.45 21.45 8.87
C LEU A 145 -4.85 20.84 8.81
N ASP A 146 -5.41 20.80 7.61
CA ASP A 146 -6.50 19.90 7.27
C ASP A 146 -5.93 18.62 6.67
N GLU A 147 -6.51 17.48 7.02
CA GLU A 147 -6.25 16.18 6.44
C GLU A 147 -7.44 15.75 5.58
N THR A 148 -7.13 15.15 4.42
CA THR A 148 -8.06 14.25 3.73
C THR A 148 -7.47 12.86 3.74
N LEU A 149 -8.15 11.94 4.42
CA LEU A 149 -7.79 10.53 4.49
C LEU A 149 -8.59 9.75 3.45
N LEU A 150 -7.89 8.94 2.67
CA LEU A 150 -8.45 8.11 1.64
C LEU A 150 -8.20 6.64 1.98
N LEU A 151 -9.26 5.84 1.95
CA LEU A 151 -9.19 4.40 2.01
C LEU A 151 -9.73 3.79 0.71
N GLU A 152 -9.05 2.77 0.19
CA GLU A 152 -9.57 1.94 -0.89
C GLU A 152 -9.50 0.46 -0.52
N PHE A 153 -10.57 -0.26 -0.84
CA PHE A 153 -10.71 -1.69 -0.63
C PHE A 153 -11.20 -2.32 -1.94
N TYR A 154 -10.70 -3.51 -2.27
CA TYR A 154 -11.00 -4.17 -3.54
C TYR A 154 -11.51 -5.59 -3.32
N ASP A 155 -12.55 -6.00 -4.05
CA ASP A 155 -13.13 -7.34 -3.95
C ASP A 155 -12.13 -8.43 -4.37
N ASP A 156 -11.22 -8.12 -5.29
CA ASP A 156 -10.15 -9.04 -5.73
C ASP A 156 -9.04 -9.20 -4.67
N PHE A 157 -8.97 -8.30 -3.67
CA PHE A 157 -7.98 -8.30 -2.57
C PHE A 157 -8.67 -8.06 -1.22
N PRO A 158 -9.55 -8.98 -0.77
CA PRO A 158 -10.43 -8.73 0.37
C PRO A 158 -9.70 -8.62 1.71
N GLY A 159 -8.44 -9.05 1.80
CA GLY A 159 -7.59 -8.90 3.00
C GLY A 159 -6.73 -7.64 3.01
N LEU A 160 -6.89 -6.72 2.06
CA LEU A 160 -6.04 -5.54 1.90
C LEU A 160 -6.86 -4.25 2.04
N ALA A 161 -6.32 -3.33 2.85
CA ALA A 161 -6.73 -1.93 2.88
C ALA A 161 -5.61 -1.08 2.30
N LEU A 162 -5.93 -0.20 1.35
CA LEU A 162 -5.02 0.85 0.91
C LEU A 162 -5.38 2.14 1.61
N MET A 163 -4.37 2.86 2.08
CA MET A 163 -4.58 4.13 2.74
C MET A 163 -3.64 5.19 2.18
N SER A 164 -4.14 6.40 2.02
CA SER A 164 -3.37 7.57 1.60
C SER A 164 -3.91 8.80 2.32
N ALA A 165 -3.05 9.75 2.66
CA ALA A 165 -3.49 11.01 3.23
C ALA A 165 -2.90 12.20 2.47
N SER A 166 -3.66 13.29 2.40
CA SER A 166 -3.17 14.58 1.93
C SER A 166 -3.36 15.62 3.03
N PHE A 167 -2.32 16.41 3.28
CA PHE A 167 -2.36 17.49 4.26
C PHE A 167 -2.35 18.83 3.56
N ARG A 168 -3.23 19.74 3.99
CA ARG A 168 -3.36 21.09 3.46
C ARG A 168 -3.09 22.10 4.58
N ASN A 169 -2.13 22.98 4.36
CA ASN A 169 -1.93 24.16 5.19
C ASN A 169 -3.09 25.14 5.00
N THR A 170 -3.82 25.43 6.08
CA THR A 170 -4.93 26.40 6.12
C THR A 170 -4.55 27.73 6.75
N GLY A 171 -3.32 27.82 7.28
CA GLY A 171 -2.77 29.02 7.87
C GLY A 171 -2.22 30.02 6.85
N GLN A 172 -1.69 31.12 7.38
CA GLN A 172 -1.03 32.19 6.61
C GLN A 172 0.49 32.10 6.64
N LYS A 173 1.05 31.09 7.32
CA LYS A 173 2.48 30.87 7.50
C LYS A 173 2.86 29.50 6.95
N ASP A 174 4.09 29.37 6.51
CA ASP A 174 4.64 28.08 6.11
C ASP A 174 4.65 27.10 7.30
N VAL A 175 4.37 25.83 7.01
CA VAL A 175 4.37 24.72 7.98
C VAL A 175 5.49 23.77 7.60
N SER A 176 6.47 23.57 8.47
CA SER A 176 7.53 22.58 8.28
C SER A 176 7.03 21.20 8.70
N LEU A 177 6.83 20.30 7.74
CA LEU A 177 6.43 18.92 7.98
C LEU A 177 7.66 18.01 7.95
N ASP A 178 8.06 17.52 9.12
CA ASP A 178 9.30 16.75 9.27
C ASP A 178 9.07 15.25 9.07
N ALA A 179 7.92 14.73 9.52
CA ALA A 179 7.56 13.32 9.39
C ALA A 179 6.05 13.12 9.39
N VAL A 180 5.60 12.06 8.70
CA VAL A 180 4.22 11.58 8.68
C VAL A 180 4.22 10.08 8.98
N THR A 181 3.60 9.69 10.08
CA THR A 181 3.24 8.31 10.38
C THR A 181 1.76 8.15 10.06
N LEU A 182 1.45 7.46 8.97
CA LEU A 182 0.07 7.22 8.54
C LEU A 182 -0.63 6.15 9.37
N GLN A 183 0.08 5.09 9.73
CA GLN A 183 -0.44 4.04 10.59
C GLN A 183 0.61 3.67 11.63
N ARG A 184 0.14 3.43 12.84
CA ARG A 184 0.88 2.81 13.93
C ARG A 184 0.03 1.66 14.44
N HIS A 185 0.63 0.47 14.51
CA HIS A 185 -0.05 -0.71 15.00
C HIS A 185 0.60 -1.22 16.28
N ARG A 186 -0.21 -1.71 17.21
CA ARG A 186 0.24 -2.47 18.38
C ARG A 186 -0.27 -3.89 18.25
N PHE A 187 0.66 -4.84 18.11
CA PHE A 187 0.33 -6.25 18.01
C PHE A 187 0.55 -6.97 19.32
N ASN A 188 -0.40 -7.82 19.70
CA ASN A 188 -0.38 -8.59 20.93
C ASN A 188 -0.89 -10.01 20.67
N ALA A 189 -0.06 -11.03 20.90
CA ALA A 189 -0.43 -12.41 20.58
C ALA A 189 -1.62 -12.91 21.40
N THR A 190 -1.91 -12.31 22.56
CA THR A 190 -3.06 -12.70 23.39
C THR A 190 -4.41 -12.41 22.72
N GLN A 191 -4.44 -11.53 21.70
CA GLN A 191 -5.62 -11.29 20.88
C GLN A 191 -6.01 -12.50 20.03
N ALA A 192 -5.02 -13.31 19.63
CA ALA A 192 -5.24 -14.52 18.83
C ALA A 192 -5.34 -15.79 19.68
N ASP A 193 -4.61 -15.85 20.80
CA ASP A 193 -4.63 -16.95 21.76
C ASP A 193 -4.40 -16.41 23.17
N ALA A 194 -5.44 -16.42 24.01
CA ALA A 194 -5.37 -15.90 25.37
C ALA A 194 -4.33 -16.60 26.27
N ALA A 195 -3.86 -17.80 25.91
CA ALA A 195 -2.82 -18.53 26.63
C ALA A 195 -1.39 -18.21 26.14
N ALA A 196 -1.24 -17.47 25.05
CA ALA A 196 0.07 -17.09 24.50
C ALA A 196 0.75 -16.02 25.36
N ALA A 197 2.09 -15.97 25.32
CA ALA A 197 2.82 -14.81 25.82
C ALA A 197 2.60 -13.60 24.88
N HIS A 198 2.55 -12.37 25.40
CA HIS A 198 2.26 -11.16 24.62
C HIS A 198 3.10 -11.00 23.35
N ASN A 199 4.40 -11.30 23.44
CA ASN A 199 5.36 -11.22 22.34
C ASN A 199 5.55 -12.55 21.58
N GLN A 200 4.66 -13.53 21.73
CA GLN A 200 4.72 -14.82 21.01
C GLN A 200 4.32 -14.63 19.53
N ILE A 201 5.11 -13.83 18.83
CA ILE A 201 4.90 -13.35 17.47
C ILE A 201 6.17 -13.66 16.68
N ARG A 202 6.01 -14.15 15.45
CA ARG A 202 7.07 -14.26 14.45
C ARG A 202 7.00 -13.03 13.55
N THR A 203 8.14 -12.57 13.05
CA THR A 203 8.18 -11.35 12.23
C THR A 203 9.00 -11.53 10.97
N PHE A 204 8.70 -10.72 9.96
CA PHE A 204 9.53 -10.43 8.79
C PHE A 204 9.85 -8.93 8.78
N GLN A 205 11.12 -8.56 8.65
CA GLN A 205 11.60 -7.17 8.85
C GLN A 205 11.98 -6.44 7.54
N GLY A 206 11.61 -6.97 6.38
CA GLY A 206 11.75 -6.25 5.11
C GLY A 206 13.16 -6.22 4.49
N SER A 207 14.15 -6.93 5.05
CA SER A 207 15.44 -7.16 4.40
C SER A 207 16.25 -5.92 4.03
N SER A 208 16.23 -4.88 4.87
CA SER A 208 16.76 -3.57 4.51
C SER A 208 18.11 -3.18 5.14
N LEU A 209 18.63 -3.97 6.09
CA LEU A 209 19.75 -3.54 6.94
C LEU A 209 21.11 -4.17 6.62
N LYS A 210 21.15 -5.48 6.40
CA LYS A 210 22.41 -6.21 6.16
C LYS A 210 22.18 -7.50 5.39
N TRP A 211 23.00 -7.76 4.38
CA TRP A 211 22.97 -9.04 3.67
C TRP A 211 23.31 -10.21 4.61
N GLY A 212 22.52 -11.29 4.53
CA GLY A 212 22.70 -12.49 5.34
C GLY A 212 22.27 -12.35 6.80
N LYS A 213 21.66 -11.23 7.20
CA LYS A 213 20.97 -11.12 8.49
C LYS A 213 19.66 -11.93 8.44
N ASP A 214 19.29 -12.54 9.57
CA ASP A 214 17.96 -13.16 9.70
C ASP A 214 16.88 -12.08 9.57
N GLU A 215 16.05 -12.24 8.54
CA GLU A 215 14.93 -11.33 8.27
C GLU A 215 13.64 -11.85 8.86
N THR A 216 13.61 -13.14 9.23
CA THR A 216 12.51 -13.78 9.91
C THR A 216 12.94 -14.40 11.24
N PHE A 217 12.34 -13.96 12.34
CA PHE A 217 12.68 -14.45 13.68
C PHE A 217 11.49 -14.34 14.64
N ALA A 218 11.61 -14.96 15.82
CA ALA A 218 10.64 -14.77 16.90
C ALA A 218 10.90 -13.42 17.59
N MET A 219 9.85 -12.64 17.86
CA MET A 219 9.96 -11.29 18.40
C MET A 219 10.59 -11.33 19.80
N PRO A 220 11.79 -10.74 20.00
CA PRO A 220 12.41 -10.67 21.32
C PRO A 220 11.56 -9.82 22.28
N ALA A 221 11.66 -10.06 23.59
CA ALA A 221 10.97 -9.23 24.59
C ALA A 221 11.52 -7.79 24.68
N LYS A 222 12.73 -7.57 24.16
CA LYS A 222 13.37 -6.26 24.05
C LYS A 222 13.94 -6.12 22.63
N PHE A 223 13.28 -5.33 21.81
CA PHE A 223 13.62 -5.13 20.42
C PHE A 223 13.33 -3.68 20.02
N SER A 224 14.21 -3.12 19.19
CA SER A 224 14.00 -1.84 18.50
C SER A 224 14.78 -1.84 17.20
N GLN A 225 14.10 -1.54 16.10
CA GLN A 225 14.70 -1.50 14.76
C GLN A 225 13.96 -0.48 13.90
N GLN A 226 14.70 0.35 13.17
CA GLN A 226 14.10 1.43 12.35
C GLN A 226 13.48 0.93 11.04
N ASN A 227 14.08 -0.09 10.41
CA ASN A 227 13.73 -0.58 9.07
C ASN A 227 13.64 0.55 8.02
N PRO A 228 14.78 1.18 7.66
CA PRO A 228 14.81 2.13 6.55
C PRO A 228 14.64 1.38 5.22
N PHE A 229 13.87 1.92 4.28
CA PHE A 229 13.66 1.37 2.93
C PHE A 229 13.96 2.43 1.87
N GLY A 230 14.27 1.99 0.65
CA GLY A 230 14.57 2.89 -0.47
C GLY A 230 15.87 3.67 -0.34
N ALA A 231 16.64 3.46 0.73
CA ALA A 231 17.95 4.08 0.96
C ALA A 231 19.04 3.03 1.22
N PRO A 232 20.30 3.30 0.83
CA PRO A 232 21.44 2.55 1.28
C PRO A 232 21.73 2.84 2.77
N VAL A 233 21.98 1.79 3.53
CA VAL A 233 22.39 1.78 4.93
C VAL A 233 23.89 1.47 4.99
N GLU A 234 24.63 2.25 5.78
CA GLU A 234 26.06 1.98 5.98
C GLU A 234 26.26 0.73 6.81
N THR A 235 27.15 -0.15 6.35
CA THR A 235 27.53 -1.34 7.09
C THR A 235 28.91 -1.17 7.70
N LYS A 236 29.13 -1.79 8.86
CA LYS A 236 30.45 -1.79 9.53
C LYS A 236 31.41 -2.83 8.97
N ASP A 237 30.97 -3.62 7.99
CA ASP A 237 31.79 -4.63 7.31
C ASP A 237 32.28 -4.14 5.94
N GLY A 238 33.08 -4.96 5.26
CA GLY A 238 33.68 -4.60 3.97
C GLY A 238 32.69 -4.40 2.81
N LEU A 239 31.38 -4.48 3.05
CA LEU A 239 30.34 -4.26 2.04
C LEU A 239 30.06 -2.77 1.82
N GLY A 240 30.46 -1.89 2.75
CA GLY A 240 30.33 -0.44 2.66
C GLY A 240 28.89 0.06 2.84
N ARG A 241 28.01 -0.23 1.87
CA ARG A 241 26.60 0.17 1.88
C ARG A 241 25.72 -0.93 1.30
N VAL A 242 24.64 -1.26 2.00
CA VAL A 242 23.61 -2.22 1.58
C VAL A 242 22.23 -1.65 1.88
N GLY A 243 21.17 -2.06 1.21
CA GLY A 243 19.83 -1.54 1.55
C GLY A 243 18.85 -1.61 0.40
N GLY A 244 17.84 -0.74 0.44
CA GLY A 244 16.69 -0.78 -0.45
C GLY A 244 15.51 -1.52 0.20
N GLY A 245 15.71 -2.81 0.55
CA GLY A 245 14.71 -3.64 1.21
C GLY A 245 13.38 -3.80 0.45
N ILE A 246 12.50 -4.62 0.99
CA ILE A 246 11.10 -4.74 0.57
C ILE A 246 10.31 -3.93 1.61
N PRO A 247 9.61 -2.84 1.24
CA PRO A 247 8.98 -1.93 2.19
C PRO A 247 7.67 -2.52 2.76
N VAL A 248 7.80 -3.72 3.33
CA VAL A 248 6.75 -4.51 3.98
C VAL A 248 7.40 -5.18 5.17
N ILE A 249 6.77 -5.04 6.33
CA ILE A 249 7.04 -5.85 7.51
C ILE A 249 5.80 -6.69 7.80
N ALA A 250 5.99 -7.86 8.40
CA ALA A 250 4.89 -8.74 8.76
C ALA A 250 5.08 -9.32 10.15
N PHE A 251 3.96 -9.64 10.79
CA PHE A 251 3.88 -10.23 12.12
C PHE A 251 2.83 -11.32 12.11
N TRP A 252 3.12 -12.47 12.70
CA TRP A 252 2.19 -13.59 12.72
C TRP A 252 2.37 -14.51 13.92
N THR A 253 1.29 -15.18 14.29
CA THR A 253 1.27 -16.33 15.18
C THR A 253 1.02 -17.60 14.36
N ALA A 254 0.76 -18.73 15.02
CA ALA A 254 0.32 -19.95 14.32
C ALA A 254 -1.08 -19.82 13.69
N HIS A 255 -1.86 -18.81 14.09
CA HIS A 255 -3.29 -18.70 13.74
C HIS A 255 -3.61 -17.55 12.80
N ILE A 256 -2.84 -16.46 12.88
CA ILE A 256 -3.13 -15.23 12.13
C ILE A 256 -1.86 -14.40 11.93
N GLY A 257 -1.86 -13.58 10.89
CA GLY A 257 -0.81 -12.60 10.66
C GLY A 257 -1.33 -11.34 10.00
N GLU A 258 -0.55 -10.29 10.13
CA GLU A 258 -0.79 -8.98 9.56
C GLU A 258 0.51 -8.42 9.01
N ALA A 259 0.43 -7.74 7.87
CA ALA A 259 1.56 -7.10 7.23
C ALA A 259 1.23 -5.62 6.99
N VAL A 260 2.23 -4.77 7.23
CA VAL A 260 2.15 -3.33 6.99
C VAL A 260 3.25 -2.98 6.02
N GLY A 261 2.92 -2.21 4.99
CA GLY A 261 3.88 -1.84 3.97
C GLY A 261 3.48 -0.64 3.15
N HIS A 262 4.39 -0.25 2.26
CA HIS A 262 4.24 0.88 1.37
C HIS A 262 4.14 0.40 -0.09
N LEU A 263 3.21 0.98 -0.85
CA LEU A 263 2.84 0.51 -2.20
C LEU A 263 3.15 1.52 -3.31
N GLU A 264 3.72 2.70 -3.01
CA GLU A 264 3.99 3.65 -4.09
C GLU A 264 5.00 3.09 -5.09
N THR A 265 4.78 3.45 -6.35
CA THR A 265 5.62 3.04 -7.48
C THR A 265 6.82 3.95 -7.69
N VAL A 266 6.97 4.97 -6.84
CA VAL A 266 8.12 5.87 -6.82
C VAL A 266 9.09 5.44 -5.72
N PRO A 267 10.41 5.61 -5.94
CA PRO A 267 11.41 5.25 -4.95
C PRO A 267 11.42 6.28 -3.82
N LEU A 268 10.61 6.04 -2.77
CA LEU A 268 10.62 6.84 -1.55
C LEU A 268 11.59 6.25 -0.52
N VAL A 269 12.29 7.14 0.17
CA VAL A 269 13.01 6.81 1.40
C VAL A 269 12.02 6.91 2.55
N LEU A 270 11.76 5.79 3.21
CA LEU A 270 10.86 5.71 4.36
C LEU A 270 11.41 4.77 5.42
N SER A 271 10.77 4.74 6.58
CA SER A 271 11.13 3.82 7.67
C SER A 271 9.85 3.20 8.22
N ILE A 272 9.86 1.90 8.53
CA ILE A 272 8.76 1.24 9.25
C ILE A 272 9.31 0.71 10.58
N PRO A 273 9.45 1.58 11.60
CA PRO A 273 10.09 1.21 12.85
C PRO A 273 9.25 0.19 13.62
N VAL A 274 9.95 -0.69 14.32
CA VAL A 274 9.39 -1.74 15.15
C VAL A 274 10.07 -1.70 16.50
N GLU A 275 9.27 -1.72 17.56
CA GLU A 275 9.74 -1.84 18.92
C GLU A 275 8.83 -2.73 19.74
N THR A 276 9.37 -3.30 20.81
CA THR A 276 8.58 -4.01 21.83
C THR A 276 8.42 -3.10 23.03
N THR A 277 7.19 -2.87 23.47
CA THR A 277 6.91 -2.14 24.70
C THR A 277 6.88 -3.09 25.89
N SER A 278 6.96 -2.54 27.10
CA SER A 278 6.49 -3.28 28.28
C SER A 278 4.99 -3.53 28.17
N ASP A 279 4.53 -4.62 28.80
CA ASP A 279 3.11 -4.89 29.00
C ASP A 279 2.45 -3.85 29.93
#